data_AF-A0A7C4HQK6-F1
#
_entry.id   AF-A0A7C4HQK6-F1
#
_cell.length_a   1.000
_cell.length_b   1.000
_cell.length_c   1.000
_cell.angle_alpha   90.00
_cell.angle_beta   90.00
_cell.angle_gamma   90.00
#
_symmetry.space_group_name_H-M   'P 1'
#
loop_
_entity.id
_entity.type
_entity.pdbx_description
1 polymer ?
#
loop_
_entity_poly.entity_id
_entity_poly.type
_entity_poly.pdbx_seq_one_letter_code
_entity_poly.pdbx_strand_id
1 'polypeptide(L)' 'MAKFKPPKVYRHGRGVQECQRCGSKDAVIQAYNLYLCRQCFREIAHTMGFRKYN' A
#
# COMPACT_ATOMS: atom_id res chain seq x y z
N MET A 1 0.86 4.40 37.74
CA MET A 1 0.22 4.73 36.46
C MET A 1 1.30 4.78 35.38
N ALA A 2 1.23 3.93 34.35
CA ALA A 2 2.21 3.94 33.27
C ALA A 2 2.06 5.21 32.41
N LYS A 3 3.16 5.86 32.06
CA LYS A 3 3.16 7.06 31.21
C LYS A 3 2.79 6.66 29.78
N PHE A 4 1.74 7.25 29.21
CA PHE A 4 1.40 7.09 27.80
C PHE A 4 2.52 7.67 26.92
N LYS A 5 3.06 6.88 26.01
CA LYS A 5 3.98 7.35 24.95
C LYS A 5 3.26 7.27 23.61
N PRO A 6 3.16 8.37 22.85
CA PRO A 6 2.57 8.32 21.52
C PRO A 6 3.41 7.45 20.58
N PRO A 7 2.78 6.83 19.56
CA PRO A 7 3.50 6.03 18.58
C PRO A 7 4.51 6.89 17.80
N LYS A 8 5.71 6.35 17.56
CA LYS A 8 6.75 7.03 16.77
C LYS A 8 6.32 7.08 15.30
N VAL A 9 6.27 8.28 14.74
CA VAL A 9 5.99 8.48 13.31
C VAL A 9 7.28 8.26 12.52
N TYR A 10 7.23 7.39 11.52
CA TYR A 10 8.35 7.11 10.62
C TYR A 10 8.12 7.79 9.27
N ARG A 11 9.18 8.34 8.66
CA ARG A 11 9.11 8.97 7.33
C ARG A 11 9.38 7.98 6.18
N HIS A 12 10.01 6.85 6.47
CA HIS A 12 10.41 5.83 5.50
C HIS A 12 10.28 4.41 6.08
N GLY A 13 10.24 3.40 5.20
CA GLY A 13 10.16 1.99 5.57
C GLY A 13 8.78 1.37 5.32
N ARG A 14 8.67 0.07 5.56
CA ARG A 14 7.49 -0.74 5.18
C ARG A 14 6.18 -0.25 5.82
N GLY A 15 6.21 0.22 7.06
CA GLY A 15 5.01 0.64 7.80
C GLY A 15 4.48 2.04 7.48
N VAL A 16 5.18 2.79 6.62
CA VAL A 16 4.79 4.14 6.17
C VAL A 16 3.91 4.06 4.93
N GLN A 17 4.08 3.00 4.14
CA GLN A 17 3.45 2.84 2.85
C GLN A 17 2.12 2.13 3.04
N GLU A 18 1.06 2.69 2.49
CA GLU A 18 -0.29 2.17 2.61
C GLU A 18 -0.99 2.13 1.26
N CYS A 19 -1.80 1.08 1.08
CA CYS A 19 -2.66 0.97 -0.08
C CYS A 19 -3.72 2.07 -0.04
N GLN A 20 -3.81 2.86 -1.11
CA GLN A 20 -4.80 3.94 -1.23
C GLN A 20 -6.25 3.44 -1.23
N ARG A 21 -6.48 2.16 -1.53
CA ARG A 21 -7.84 1.58 -1.61
C ARG A 21 -8.31 0.90 -0.32
N CYS A 22 -7.45 0.08 0.30
CA CYS A 22 -7.83 -0.73 1.46
C CYS A 22 -7.09 -0.38 2.75
N GLY A 23 -6.12 0.55 2.71
CA GLY A 23 -5.31 0.93 3.87
C GLY A 23 -4.32 -0.16 4.34
N SER A 24 -4.23 -1.30 3.64
CA SER A 24 -3.27 -2.35 4.01
C SER A 24 -1.84 -1.85 3.81
N LYS A 25 -0.97 -2.16 4.76
CA LYS A 25 0.48 -1.90 4.66
C LYS A 25 1.26 -3.06 4.05
N ASP A 26 0.56 -4.17 3.80
CA ASP A 26 1.15 -5.38 3.23
C ASP A 26 1.23 -5.33 1.71
N ALA A 27 2.41 -5.64 1.18
CA ALA A 27 2.67 -5.78 -0.26
C ALA A 27 2.10 -4.62 -1.11
N VAL A 28 2.39 -3.40 -0.69
CA VAL A 28 2.03 -2.17 -1.42
C VAL A 28 3.00 -1.99 -2.60
N ILE A 29 2.45 -1.94 -3.80
CA ILE A 29 3.16 -1.67 -5.05
C ILE A 29 3.37 -0.15 -5.14
N GLN A 30 4.63 0.28 -5.04
CA GLN A 30 5.03 1.69 -5.13
C GLN A 30 5.46 2.10 -6.55
N ALA A 31 5.68 1.12 -7.43
CA ALA A 31 6.05 1.38 -8.81
C ALA A 31 4.98 2.22 -9.51
N TYR A 32 5.43 3.13 -10.38
CA TYR A 32 4.57 4.01 -11.17
C TYR A 32 3.57 4.84 -10.33
N ASN A 33 3.90 5.11 -9.05
CA ASN A 33 3.04 5.83 -8.11
C ASN A 33 1.65 5.19 -7.90
N LEU A 34 1.53 3.86 -8.06
CA LEU A 34 0.25 3.19 -7.91
C LEU A 34 -0.23 3.16 -6.44
N TYR A 35 0.67 2.92 -5.49
CA TYR A 35 0.36 2.78 -4.05
C TYR A 35 -0.86 1.87 -3.79
N LEU A 36 -0.86 0.69 -4.42
CA LEU A 36 -1.93 -0.31 -4.27
C LEU A 36 -1.42 -1.61 -3.70
N CYS A 37 -2.24 -2.27 -2.88
CA CYS A 37 -1.98 -3.62 -2.40
C CYS A 37 -2.04 -4.62 -3.56
N ARG A 38 -1.30 -5.73 -3.48
CA ARG A 38 -1.31 -6.77 -4.55
C ARG A 38 -2.70 -7.31 -4.90
N GLN A 39 -3.63 -7.36 -3.94
CA GLN A 39 -5.01 -7.84 -4.16
C GLN A 39 -5.81 -6.77 -4.92
N CYS A 40 -5.77 -5.55 -4.40
CA CYS A 40 -6.38 -4.34 -4.94
C CYS A 40 -5.95 -4.07 -6.39
N PHE A 41 -4.66 -4.24 -6.66
CA PHE A 41 -4.11 -4.09 -8.00
C PHE A 41 -4.71 -5.11 -8.96
N ARG A 42 -4.85 -6.38 -8.57
CA ARG A 42 -5.42 -7.42 -9.45
C ARG A 42 -6.89 -7.17 -9.80
N GLU A 43 -7.65 -6.56 -8.90
CA GLU A 43 -9.04 -6.21 -9.16
C GLU A 43 -9.17 -5.06 -10.17
N ILE A 44 -8.28 -4.06 -10.10
CA ILE A 44 -8.37 -2.83 -10.93
C ILE A 44 -7.46 -2.90 -12.16
N ALA A 45 -6.54 -3.86 -12.24
CA ALA A 45 -5.57 -3.98 -13.33
C ALA A 45 -6.24 -3.91 -14.71
N HIS A 46 -7.36 -4.62 -14.89
CA HIS A 46 -8.09 -4.62 -16.16
C HIS A 46 -8.70 -3.26 -16.51
N THR A 47 -9.25 -2.52 -15.54
CA THR A 47 -9.85 -1.20 -15.79
C THR A 47 -8.78 -0.11 -15.97
N MET A 48 -7.61 -0.28 -15.36
CA MET A 48 -6.41 0.54 -15.62
C MET A 48 -5.76 0.26 -16.98
N GLY A 49 -6.25 -0.73 -17.74
CA GLY A 49 -5.72 -1.07 -19.06
C GLY A 49 -4.54 -2.04 -19.05
N PHE A 50 -4.19 -2.62 -17.90
CA PHE A 50 -3.21 -3.71 -17.87
C PHE A 50 -3.80 -4.96 -18.51
N ARG A 51 -3.05 -5.56 -19.43
CA ARG A 51 -3.39 -6.83 -20.08
C ARG A 51 -2.26 -7.82 -19.88
N LYS A 52 -2.63 -9.08 -19.65
CA LYS A 52 -1.69 -10.18 -19.62
C LYS A 52 -1.42 -10.61 -21.06
N TYR A 53 -0.20 -10.42 -21.53
CA TYR A 53 0.22 -10.79 -22.89
C TYR A 53 0.92 -12.15 -22.97
N ASN A 54 1.45 -12.66 -21.84
CA ASN A 54 1.92 -14.03 -21.66
C ASN A 54 1.84 -14.42 -20.17
#